data_AF-A0A1C2I9R6-F1
#
_entry.id   AF-A0A1C2I9R6-F1
#
_cell.length_a   1.000
_cell.length_b   1.000
_cell.length_c   1.000
_cell.angle_alpha   90.00
_cell.angle_beta   90.00
_cell.angle_gamma   90.00
#
_symmetry.space_group_name_H-M   'P 1'
#
loop_
_entity.id
_entity.type
_entity.pdbx_description
1 polymer ?
#
loop_
_entity_poly.entity_id
_entity_poly.type
_entity_poly.pdbx_seq_one_letter_code
_entity_poly.pdbx_strand_id
1 'polypeptide(L)'
;MYKHTMTLKRDGMKGFLSRQRIGTDVINALNAISGVKEPEIVSESNEQVKLTYSWVDDGNFMKIDDQLAGFGLARVEVEQA
;
A
#
# COMPACT_ATOMS: atom_id res chain seq x y z
N MET A 1 12.30 -7.94 -11.69
CA MET A 1 12.10 -7.23 -10.41
C MET A 1 12.06 -5.75 -10.70
N TYR A 2 10.93 -5.10 -10.45
CA TYR A 2 10.74 -3.68 -10.71
C TYR A 2 10.44 -2.95 -9.39
N LYS A 3 11.12 -1.83 -9.14
CA LYS A 3 10.88 -1.00 -7.96
C LYS A 3 9.77 -0.01 -8.28
N HIS A 4 8.72 -0.02 -7.48
CA HIS A 4 7.57 0.86 -7.60
C HIS A 4 7.49 1.79 -6.40
N THR A 5 6.95 2.98 -6.64
CA THR A 5 6.59 3.93 -5.58
C THR A 5 5.08 4.09 -5.58
N MET A 6 4.45 4.08 -4.42
CA MET A 6 3.03 4.40 -4.28
C MET A 6 2.78 5.25 -3.05
N THR A 7 1.69 6.01 -3.09
CA THR A 7 1.16 6.71 -1.93
C THR A 7 -0.18 6.10 -1.56
N LEU A 8 -0.34 5.72 -0.30
CA LEU A 8 -1.55 5.12 0.24
C LEU A 8 -2.16 6.03 1.29
N LYS A 9 -3.49 5.99 1.41
CA LYS A 9 -4.27 6.63 2.47
C LYS A 9 -5.22 5.62 3.10
N ARG A 10 -5.71 5.92 4.30
CA ARG A 10 -6.83 5.19 4.90
C ARG A 10 -8.10 5.50 4.12
N ASP A 11 -8.80 4.47 3.68
CA ASP A 11 -10.08 4.62 2.96
C ASP A 11 -11.29 4.54 3.89
N GLY A 12 -11.07 4.27 5.19
CA GLY A 12 -12.12 4.21 6.22
C GLY A 12 -13.13 3.07 6.04
N MET A 13 -13.16 2.43 4.88
CA MET A 13 -14.02 1.32 4.53
C MET A 13 -13.27 0.00 4.78
N LYS A 14 -13.66 -0.69 5.85
CA LYS A 14 -13.36 -2.11 6.14
C LYS A 14 -11.88 -2.52 6.05
N GLY A 15 -11.21 -2.53 7.21
CA GLY A 15 -9.89 -3.10 7.38
C GLY A 15 -9.29 -2.67 8.71
N PHE A 16 -8.32 -3.41 9.25
CA PHE A 16 -7.70 -3.17 10.54
C PHE A 16 -7.28 -1.69 10.70
N LEU A 17 -8.07 -0.91 11.43
CA LEU A 17 -7.66 0.40 11.93
C LEU A 17 -7.26 0.22 13.39
N SER A 18 -6.04 -0.26 13.59
CA SER A 18 -5.42 -0.20 14.90
C SER A 18 -5.20 1.27 15.28
N ARG A 19 -5.13 1.61 16.58
CA ARG A 19 -4.70 2.95 17.03
C ARG A 19 -3.22 3.25 16.71
N GLN A 20 -2.58 2.45 15.85
CA GLN A 20 -1.18 2.59 15.46
C GLN A 20 -1.03 3.49 14.24
N ARG A 21 0.23 3.77 13.92
CA ARG A 21 0.68 4.54 12.76
C ARG A 21 0.27 3.84 11.46
N ILE A 22 -0.25 4.60 10.51
CA ILE A 22 -0.74 4.12 9.20
C ILE A 22 0.35 3.35 8.44
N GLY A 23 1.62 3.70 8.63
CA GLY A 23 2.77 3.02 8.04
C GLY A 23 2.85 1.54 8.41
N THR A 24 2.57 1.17 9.66
CA THR A 24 2.60 -0.23 10.10
C THR A 24 1.50 -1.05 9.43
N ASP A 25 0.28 -0.51 9.35
CA ASP A 25 -0.85 -1.16 8.68
C ASP A 25 -0.53 -1.38 7.19
N VAL A 26 0.07 -0.37 6.55
CA VAL A 26 0.49 -0.39 5.14
C VAL A 26 1.56 -1.46 4.87
N ILE A 27 2.61 -1.54 5.69
CA ILE A 27 3.66 -2.56 5.53
C ILE A 27 3.08 -3.96 5.70
N ASN A 28 2.20 -4.17 6.67
CA ASN A 28 1.55 -5.46 6.90
C ASN A 28 0.65 -5.86 5.73
N ALA A 29 -0.14 -4.91 5.20
CA ALA A 29 -0.99 -5.13 4.03
C ALA A 29 -0.15 -5.53 2.80
N LEU A 30 0.93 -4.80 2.53
CA LEU A 30 1.82 -5.08 1.40
C LEU A 30 2.55 -6.41 1.52
N ASN A 31 3.01 -6.77 2.72
CA ASN A 31 3.64 -8.07 2.97
C ASN A 31 2.68 -9.25 2.79
N ALA A 32 1.37 -9.02 2.91
CA ALA A 32 0.35 -10.04 2.64
C ALA A 32 0.02 -10.21 1.15
N ILE A 33 0.48 -9.30 0.28
CA ILE A 33 0.24 -9.36 -1.16
C ILE A 33 1.32 -10.23 -1.82
N SER A 34 0.89 -11.28 -2.51
CA SER A 34 1.80 -12.10 -3.33
C SER A 34 2.44 -11.25 -4.42
N GLY A 35 3.76 -11.34 -4.54
CA GLY A 35 4.55 -10.59 -5.51
C GLY A 35 5.12 -9.26 -5.01
N VAL A 36 4.69 -8.76 -3.86
CA VAL A 36 5.35 -7.63 -3.20
C VAL A 36 6.51 -8.13 -2.34
N LYS A 37 7.67 -7.46 -2.48
CA LYS A 37 8.86 -7.67 -1.66
C LYS A 37 9.40 -6.34 -1.18
N GLU A 38 10.04 -6.39 -0.01
CA GLU A 38 10.79 -5.28 0.56
C GLU A 38 10.01 -3.94 0.59
N PRO A 39 8.76 -3.92 1.12
CA PRO A 39 8.06 -2.65 1.27
C PRO A 39 8.78 -1.78 2.31
N GLU A 40 9.04 -0.53 1.93
CA GLU A 40 9.76 0.45 2.73
C GLU A 40 9.01 1.77 2.73
N ILE A 41 8.79 2.36 3.90
CA ILE A 41 8.16 3.67 4.05
C ILE A 41 9.20 4.75 3.72
N VAL A 42 8.89 5.57 2.72
CA VAL A 42 9.69 6.75 2.34
C VAL A 42 9.27 7.96 3.16
N SER A 43 7.96 8.12 3.39
CA SER A 43 7.41 9.23 4.16
C SER A 43 6.06 8.83 4.73
N GLU A 44 5.77 9.30 5.94
CA GLU A 44 4.50 9.06 6.63
C GLU A 44 3.96 10.37 7.21
N SER A 45 2.66 10.60 7.00
CA SER A 45 1.87 11.62 7.66
C SER A 45 0.69 10.95 8.39
N ASN A 46 -0.13 11.74 9.07
CA ASN A 46 -1.31 11.21 9.76
C ASN A 46 -2.36 10.62 8.81
N GLU A 47 -2.34 11.02 7.54
CA GLU A 47 -3.38 10.67 6.56
C GLU A 47 -2.85 9.81 5.41
N GLN A 48 -1.54 9.89 5.13
CA GLN A 48 -0.94 9.30 3.94
C GLN A 48 0.42 8.69 4.24
N VAL A 49 0.75 7.62 3.51
CA VAL A 49 2.04 6.94 3.54
C VAL A 49 2.56 6.83 2.13
N LYS A 50 3.72 7.39 1.87
CA LYS A 50 4.50 7.15 0.66
C LYS A 50 5.48 6.02 0.94
N LEU A 51 5.49 5.03 0.06
CA LEU A 51 6.33 3.85 0.20
C LEU A 51 6.93 3.41 -1.14
N THR A 52 7.99 2.63 -1.05
CA THR A 52 8.53 1.88 -2.18
C THR A 52 8.42 0.39 -1.93
N TYR A 53 8.27 -0.39 -2.99
CA TYR A 53 8.25 -1.84 -2.93
C TYR A 53 8.79 -2.43 -4.23
N SER A 54 9.25 -3.67 -4.14
CA SER A 54 9.71 -4.45 -5.28
C SER A 54 8.62 -5.41 -5.72
N TRP A 55 8.28 -5.42 -7.01
CA TRP A 55 7.39 -6.42 -7.59
C TRP A 55 8.21 -7.53 -8.25
N VAL A 56 7.97 -8.77 -7.82
CA VAL A 56 8.74 -9.96 -8.25
C VAL A 56 7.90 -11.03 -8.94
N ASP A 57 6.59 -10.86 -9.01
CA ASP A 57 5.66 -11.84 -9.61
C ASP A 57 5.29 -11.45 -11.05
N ASP A 58 5.07 -12.44 -11.90
CA ASP A 58 4.50 -12.24 -13.25
C ASP A 58 2.96 -12.12 -13.19
N GLY A 59 2.39 -12.32 -11.99
CA GLY A 59 0.97 -12.25 -11.67
C GLY A 59 0.33 -10.86 -11.76
N ASN A 60 -1.01 -10.87 -11.76
CA ASN A 60 -1.90 -9.73 -12.02
C ASN A 60 -1.70 -8.56 -11.03
N PHE A 61 -0.82 -7.63 -11.39
CA PHE A 61 -0.69 -6.29 -10.78
C PHE A 61 -2.04 -5.57 -10.64
N MET A 62 -3.01 -5.88 -11.51
CA MET A 62 -4.35 -5.28 -11.53
C MET A 62 -5.19 -5.54 -10.27
N LYS A 63 -4.84 -6.52 -9.43
CA LYS A 63 -5.63 -6.84 -8.21
C LYS A 63 -5.08 -6.24 -6.92
N ILE A 64 -3.96 -5.53 -7.00
CA ILE A 64 -3.33 -4.94 -5.81
C ILE A 64 -4.27 -3.93 -5.12
N ASP A 65 -5.05 -3.18 -5.89
CA ASP A 65 -5.99 -2.19 -5.36
C ASP A 65 -7.17 -2.86 -4.64
N ASP A 66 -7.69 -3.98 -5.15
CA ASP A 66 -8.71 -4.79 -4.46
C ASP A 66 -8.18 -5.37 -3.14
N GLN A 67 -6.93 -5.83 -3.14
CA GLN A 67 -6.29 -6.37 -1.94
C GLN A 67 -6.08 -5.27 -0.90
N LEU A 68 -5.58 -4.10 -1.31
CA LEU A 68 -5.40 -2.92 -0.47
C LEU A 68 -6.75 -2.44 0.12
N ALA A 69 -7.81 -2.43 -0.68
CA ALA A 69 -9.15 -2.09 -0.22
C ALA A 69 -9.64 -3.06 0.87
N GLY A 70 -9.29 -4.35 0.79
CA GLY A 70 -9.55 -5.33 1.86
C GLY A 70 -8.82 -5.03 3.19
N PHE A 71 -7.73 -4.25 3.13
CA PHE A 71 -7.03 -3.72 4.30
C PHE A 71 -7.50 -2.31 4.70
N GLY A 72 -8.52 -1.75 4.04
CA GLY A 72 -9.00 -0.39 4.28
C GLY A 72 -8.02 0.69 3.80
N LEU A 73 -7.18 0.36 2.82
CA LEU A 73 -6.20 1.25 2.21
C LEU A 73 -6.59 1.54 0.77
N ALA A 74 -6.43 2.80 0.36
CA ALA A 74 -6.62 3.22 -1.03
C ALA A 74 -5.38 3.95 -1.54
N ARG A 75 -5.09 3.79 -2.83
CA ARG A 75 -4.08 4.62 -3.49
C ARG A 75 -4.54 6.07 -3.53
N VAL A 76 -3.60 6.98 -3.30
CA VAL A 76 -3.79 8.38 -3.64
C VAL A 76 -3.53 8.48 -5.14
N GLU A 77 -4.59 8.64 -5.93
CA GLU A 77 -4.43 8.98 -7.35
C GLU A 77 -3.64 10.29 -7.42
N VAL A 78 -2.47 10.20 -8.04
CA VAL A 78 -1.76 11.40 -8.46
C VAL A 78 -2.45 11.78 -9.76
N GLU A 79 -3.26 12.84 -9.77
CA GLU A 79 -3.69 13.46 -11.02
C GLU A 79 -2.44 13.69 -11.86
N GLN A 80 -2.28 12.92 -12.94
CA GLN A 80 -1.29 13.23 -13.95
C GLN A 80 -1.82 14.47 -14.67
N ALA A 81 -1.23 15.62 -14.34
CA ALA A 81 -1.43 16.86 -15.07
C ALA A 81 -0.88 16.77 -16.50
#